data_AF-A0A6J5G644-F1
#
_entry.id   AF-A0A6J5G644-F1
#
_cell.length_a   1.000
_cell.length_b   1.000
_cell.length_c   1.000
_cell.angle_alpha   90.00
_cell.angle_beta   90.00
_cell.angle_gamma   90.00
#
_symmetry.space_group_name_H-M   'P 1'
#
loop_
_entity.id
_entity.type
_entity.pdbx_description
1 polymer ?
#
loop_
_entity_poly.entity_id
_entity_poly.type
_entity_poly.pdbx_seq_one_letter_code
_entity_poly.pdbx_strand_id
1 'polypeptide(L)'
;MTIEYRGFQINIDTKADATDTQWLCRAEIKGVEGEARDVALPCMELAFPKLKIDVLMVVSMVEHKARQSVDEWFAAQPAMA
;
A
#
# COMPACT_ATOMS: atom_id res chain seq x y z
N MET A 1 -5.68 8.39 0.90
CA MET A 1 -6.63 7.62 0.07
C MET A 1 -6.83 6.26 0.71
N THR A 2 -8.06 5.78 0.78
CA THR A 2 -8.37 4.46 1.38
C THR A 2 -9.05 3.59 0.34
N ILE A 3 -8.66 2.32 0.29
CA ILE A 3 -9.14 1.33 -0.68
C ILE A 3 -9.38 0.02 0.03
N GLU A 4 -10.42 -0.71 -0.37
CA GLU A 4 -10.65 -2.09 0.06
C GLU A 4 -10.24 -3.06 -1.06
N TYR A 5 -9.52 -4.12 -0.70
CA TYR A 5 -9.02 -5.11 -1.65
C TYR A 5 -8.89 -6.49 -0.98
N ARG A 6 -9.69 -7.46 -1.47
CA ARG A 6 -9.65 -8.87 -1.02
C ARG A 6 -9.69 -9.05 0.51
N GLY A 7 -10.56 -8.29 1.19
CA GLY A 7 -10.70 -8.33 2.65
C GLY A 7 -9.67 -7.51 3.42
N PHE A 8 -8.77 -6.79 2.73
CA PHE A 8 -7.86 -5.82 3.32
C PHE A 8 -8.31 -4.38 3.05
N GLN A 9 -8.19 -3.53 4.06
CA GLN A 9 -8.21 -2.09 3.93
C GLN A 9 -6.76 -1.58 3.76
N ILE A 10 -6.53 -0.87 2.66
CA ILE A 10 -5.27 -0.22 2.30
C ILE A 10 -5.45 1.28 2.49
N ASN A 11 -4.71 1.88 3.40
CA ASN A 11 -4.68 3.32 3.64
C ASN A 11 -3.35 3.89 3.11
N ILE A 12 -3.44 4.73 2.09
CA ILE A 12 -2.31 5.38 1.42
C ILE A 12 -2.25 6.84 1.81
N ASP A 13 -1.17 7.23 2.45
CA ASP A 13 -0.84 8.61 2.77
C ASP A 13 0.31 9.08 1.88
N THR A 14 0.19 10.28 1.33
CA THR A 14 1.24 10.88 0.51
C THR A 14 1.38 12.34 0.89
N LYS A 15 2.60 12.75 1.20
CA LYS A 15 2.93 14.14 1.56
C LYS A 15 4.25 14.55 0.96
N ALA A 16 4.48 15.85 0.86
CA ALA A 16 5.82 16.37 0.60
C ALA A 16 6.72 16.11 1.82
N ASP A 17 8.02 15.92 1.58
CA ASP A 17 9.02 15.98 2.62
C ASP A 17 9.25 17.42 3.10
N ALA A 18 10.07 17.61 4.14
CA ALA A 18 10.30 18.92 4.74
C ALA A 18 10.97 19.92 3.77
N THR A 19 11.65 19.43 2.74
CA THR A 19 12.34 20.27 1.74
C THR A 19 11.53 20.49 0.47
N ASP A 20 10.33 19.91 0.37
CA ASP A 20 9.48 19.91 -0.82
C ASP A 20 10.13 19.30 -2.08
N THR A 21 11.14 18.45 -1.91
CA THR A 21 11.87 17.83 -3.03
C THR A 21 11.41 16.39 -3.30
N GLN A 22 10.75 15.75 -2.34
CA GLN A 22 10.31 14.37 -2.41
C GLN A 22 8.84 14.20 -2.01
N TRP A 23 8.19 13.22 -2.62
CA TRP A 23 6.94 12.63 -2.14
C TRP A 23 7.28 11.50 -1.16
N LEU A 24 6.86 11.65 0.09
CA LEU A 24 6.89 10.60 1.11
C LEU A 24 5.53 9.91 1.12
N CYS A 25 5.56 8.60 0.84
CA CYS A 25 4.36 7.80 0.66
C CYS A 25 4.37 6.65 1.62
N ARG A 26 3.23 6.40 2.25
CA ARG A 26 3.04 5.35 3.23
C ARG A 26 1.78 4.58 2.88
N ALA A 27 1.85 3.25 2.86
CA ALA A 27 0.68 2.38 2.74
C ALA A 27 0.58 1.48 3.97
N GLU A 28 -0.47 1.66 4.75
CA GLU A 28 -0.86 0.73 5.81
C GLU A 28 -1.88 -0.27 5.25
N ILE A 29 -1.63 -1.56 5.44
CA ILE A 29 -2.47 -2.64 4.91
C ILE A 29 -2.96 -3.48 6.09
N LYS A 30 -4.26 -3.46 6.34
CA LYS A 30 -4.91 -4.12 7.49
C LYS A 30 -6.07 -4.97 6.99
N GLY A 31 -6.10 -6.23 7.36
CA GLY A 31 -7.17 -7.16 7.06
C GLY A 31 -8.37 -6.90 7.94
N VAL A 32 -9.51 -6.62 7.31
CA VAL A 32 -10.75 -6.18 7.96
C VAL A 32 -11.88 -7.19 7.80
N GLU A 33 -11.75 -8.16 6.89
CA GLU A 33 -12.82 -9.11 6.56
C GLU A 33 -12.27 -10.52 6.23
N GLY A 34 -13.09 -11.55 6.48
CA GLY A 34 -12.85 -12.91 6.02
C GLY A 34 -11.58 -13.55 6.59
N GLU A 35 -10.87 -14.30 5.74
CA GLU A 35 -9.60 -14.97 6.07
C GLU A 35 -8.47 -13.97 6.40
N ALA A 36 -8.60 -12.74 5.91
CA ALA A 36 -7.65 -11.67 6.19
C ALA A 36 -7.92 -10.98 7.53
N ARG A 37 -9.05 -11.22 8.21
CA ARG A 37 -9.40 -10.47 9.42
C ARG A 37 -8.30 -10.60 10.49
N ASP A 38 -7.95 -9.47 11.10
CA ASP A 38 -6.91 -9.36 12.13
C ASP A 38 -5.47 -9.59 11.61
N VAL A 39 -5.28 -9.73 10.29
CA VAL A 39 -3.94 -9.75 9.66
C VAL A 39 -3.46 -8.33 9.39
N ALA A 40 -2.23 -8.02 9.75
CA ALA A 40 -1.57 -6.78 9.36
C ALA A 40 -0.36 -7.11 8.47
N LEU A 41 -0.35 -6.59 7.25
CA LEU A 41 0.83 -6.72 6.39
C LEU A 41 1.84 -5.61 6.71
N PRO A 42 3.13 -5.82 6.40
CA PRO A 42 4.16 -4.81 6.61
C PRO A 42 3.77 -3.47 5.98
N CYS A 43 3.91 -2.39 6.77
CA CYS A 43 3.71 -1.04 6.26
C CYS A 43 4.75 -0.74 5.18
N MET A 44 4.29 -0.19 4.05
CA MET A 44 5.17 0.19 2.96
C MET A 44 5.49 1.68 3.04
N GLU A 45 6.77 2.03 3.03
CA GLU A 45 7.23 3.42 3.02
C GLU A 45 8.13 3.65 1.81
N LEU A 46 7.77 4.61 0.97
CA LEU A 46 8.46 4.91 -0.28
C LEU A 46 8.69 6.41 -0.40
N ALA A 47 9.85 6.79 -0.92
CA ALA A 47 10.21 8.17 -1.22
C ALA A 47 10.50 8.33 -2.71
N PHE A 48 9.86 9.32 -3.34
CA PHE A 48 10.01 9.59 -4.76
C PHE A 48 10.41 11.05 -5.01
N PRO A 49 11.41 11.35 -5.85
CA PRO A 49 11.72 12.74 -6.21
C PRO A 49 10.58 13.39 -6.99
N LYS A 50 10.10 14.56 -6.54
CA LYS A 50 9.00 15.28 -7.21
C LYS A 50 9.31 15.65 -8.65
N LEU A 51 10.58 15.95 -8.93
CA LEU A 51 11.05 16.29 -10.29
C LEU A 51 10.90 15.15 -11.30
N LYS A 52 10.71 13.90 -10.83
CA LYS A 52 10.67 12.71 -11.69
C LYS A 52 9.27 12.13 -11.86
N ILE A 53 8.34 12.44 -10.97
CA ILE A 53 7.03 11.78 -10.95
C ILE A 53 5.98 12.68 -10.29
N ASP A 54 4.82 12.75 -10.95
CA ASP A 54 3.65 13.45 -10.44
C ASP A 54 3.01 12.69 -9.28
N VAL A 55 2.36 13.43 -8.36
CA VAL A 55 1.73 12.87 -7.17
C VAL A 55 0.70 11.80 -7.46
N LEU A 56 -0.10 11.91 -8.54
CA LEU A 56 -1.11 10.92 -8.88
C LEU A 56 -0.47 9.62 -9.36
N MET A 57 0.62 9.72 -10.12
CA MET A 57 1.41 8.56 -10.55
C MET A 57 2.06 7.85 -9.35
N VAL A 58 2.56 8.62 -8.38
CA VAL A 58 3.11 8.07 -7.14
C VAL A 58 2.04 7.29 -6.37
N VAL A 59 0.86 7.90 -6.14
CA VAL A 59 -0.24 7.23 -5.43
C VAL A 59 -0.66 5.95 -6.15
N SER A 60 -0.78 5.99 -7.49
CA SER A 60 -1.13 4.80 -8.29
C SER A 60 -0.08 3.69 -8.18
N MET A 61 1.22 4.03 -8.19
CA MET A 61 2.29 3.05 -7.99
C MET A 61 2.25 2.43 -6.59
N VAL A 62 2.01 3.23 -5.56
CA VAL A 62 1.91 2.77 -4.17
C VAL A 62 0.71 1.85 -4.00
N GLU A 63 -0.44 2.18 -4.60
CA GLU A 63 -1.63 1.33 -4.65
C GLU A 63 -1.33 -0.02 -5.30
N HIS A 64 -0.70 -0.02 -6.48
CA HIS A 64 -0.37 -1.25 -7.18
C HIS A 64 0.56 -2.14 -6.35
N LYS A 65 1.59 -1.55 -5.72
CA LYS A 65 2.51 -2.29 -4.84
C LYS A 65 1.80 -2.83 -3.59
N ALA A 66 0.90 -2.06 -2.99
CA ALA A 66 0.14 -2.52 -1.83
C ALA A 66 -0.78 -3.71 -2.18
N ARG A 67 -1.45 -3.65 -3.34
CA ARG A 67 -2.24 -4.79 -3.85
C ARG A 67 -1.37 -6.01 -4.12
N GLN A 68 -0.20 -5.82 -4.73
CA GLN A 68 0.75 -6.90 -4.94
C GLN A 68 1.15 -7.57 -3.62
N SER A 69 1.40 -6.82 -2.55
CA SER A 69 1.69 -7.40 -1.23
C SER A 69 0.52 -8.22 -0.66
N VAL A 70 -0.72 -7.80 -0.91
CA VAL A 70 -1.91 -8.59 -0.56
C VAL A 70 -1.97 -9.88 -1.38
N ASP A 71 -1.73 -9.81 -2.70
CA ASP A 71 -1.73 -10.98 -3.56
C ASP A 71 -0.62 -11.97 -3.20
N GLU A 72 0.57 -11.47 -2.86
CA GLU A 72 1.68 -12.28 -2.37
C GLU A 72 1.33 -12.98 -1.04
N TRP A 73 0.62 -12.30 -0.14
CA TRP A 73 0.14 -12.91 1.09
C TRP A 73 -0.88 -14.03 0.85
N PHE A 74 -1.82 -13.83 -0.09
CA PHE A 74 -2.75 -14.88 -0.49
C PHE A 74 -2.06 -16.06 -1.19
N ALA A 75 -1.05 -15.78 -2.02
CA ALA A 75 -0.28 -16.82 -2.71
C ALA A 75 0.63 -17.61 -1.75
N ALA A 76 1.10 -16.98 -0.68
CA ALA A 76 1.94 -17.58 0.35
C ALA A 76 1.13 -18.41 1.37
N GLN A 77 -0.18 -18.20 1.46
CA GLN A 77 -1.03 -19.13 2.19
C GLN A 77 -1.06 -20.43 1.40
N PRO A 78 -0.67 -21.57 2.01
CA PRO A 78 -0.93 -22.85 1.39
C PRO A 78 -2.45 -22.88 1.18
N ALA A 79 -2.88 -23.04 -0.08
CA ALA A 79 -4.28 -23.23 -0.41
C ALA A 79 -4.85 -24.18 0.65
N MET A 80 -5.75 -23.69 1.50
CA MET A 80 -6.46 -24.54 2.43
C MET A 80 -7.24 -25.53 1.55
N ALA A 81 -6.63 -26.70 1.38
CA ALA A 81 -7.14 -27.83 0.64
C ALA A 81 -8.39 -28.39 1.30
#